data_AF-A0A7W1EAJ5-F1
#
_entry.id   AF-A0A7W1EAJ5-F1
#
_cell.length_a   1.000
_cell.length_b   1.000
_cell.length_c   1.000
_cell.angle_alpha   90.00
_cell.angle_beta   90.00
_cell.angle_gamma   90.00
#
_symmetry.space_group_name_H-M   'P 1'
#
loop_
_entity.id
_entity.type
_entity.pdbx_description
1 polymer ?
#
loop_
_entity_poly.entity_id
_entity_poly.type
_entity_poly.pdbx_seq_one_letter_code
_entity_poly.pdbx_strand_id
1 'polypeptide(L)'
;MTRVLLGVALVAAGCARSSAPEPLRVAVATADGGTRLTLVAAPGLKINARLAPALELRDGGIVRFRSPQLTPDSAYFSAPPSAFVPGSDRRPHGRLRASVCDAGATVCHALVVEI
;
A
#
# COMPACT_ATOMS: atom_id res chain seq x y z
N MET A 1 30.04 -16.82 56.99
CA MET A 1 29.14 -15.76 56.48
C MET A 1 29.73 -15.26 55.16
N THR A 2 29.71 -16.05 54.08
CA THR A 2 28.61 -16.25 53.10
C THR A 2 28.13 -14.93 52.48
N ARG A 3 28.54 -14.65 51.23
CA ARG A 3 27.78 -13.87 50.23
C ARG A 3 28.42 -14.02 48.85
N VAL A 4 27.97 -15.05 48.13
CA VAL A 4 28.19 -15.20 46.69
C VAL A 4 27.12 -14.34 46.00
N LEU A 5 27.55 -13.29 45.29
CA LEU A 5 26.67 -12.45 44.48
C LEU A 5 26.56 -13.07 43.08
N LEU A 6 25.42 -13.72 42.83
CA LEU A 6 25.02 -14.24 41.53
C LEU A 6 24.57 -13.06 40.64
N GLY A 7 25.41 -12.68 39.68
CA GLY A 7 25.04 -11.71 38.65
C GLY A 7 24.20 -12.39 37.57
N VAL A 8 22.88 -12.18 37.60
CA VAL A 8 21.96 -12.60 36.53
C VAL A 8 22.10 -11.61 35.35
N ALA A 9 22.80 -12.03 34.30
CA ALA A 9 22.85 -11.31 33.04
C ALA A 9 21.54 -11.54 32.27
N LEU A 10 20.67 -10.54 32.29
CA LEU A 10 19.46 -10.50 31.47
C LEU A 10 19.84 -10.35 29.99
N VAL A 11 19.68 -11.40 29.19
CA VAL A 11 19.82 -11.33 27.73
C VAL A 11 18.54 -10.70 27.17
N ALA A 12 18.56 -9.40 26.93
CA ALA A 12 17.52 -8.72 26.17
C ALA A 12 17.66 -9.09 24.68
N ALA A 13 17.07 -10.23 24.29
CA ALA A 13 16.85 -10.56 22.90
C ALA A 13 15.81 -9.58 22.33
N GLY A 14 16.28 -8.45 21.82
CA GLY A 14 15.46 -7.54 21.05
C GLY A 14 14.91 -8.28 19.84
N CYS A 15 13.62 -8.58 19.86
CA CYS A 15 12.90 -8.99 18.67
C CYS A 15 12.97 -7.84 17.67
N ALA A 16 13.97 -7.85 16.80
CA ALA A 16 13.97 -7.06 15.59
C ALA A 16 12.75 -7.52 14.79
N ARG A 17 11.63 -6.80 14.93
CA ARG A 17 10.46 -6.96 14.07
C ARG A 17 10.94 -6.67 12.66
N SER A 18 11.24 -7.72 11.90
CA SER A 18 11.44 -7.62 10.47
C SER A 18 10.12 -7.13 9.90
N SER A 19 10.04 -5.83 9.58
CA SER A 19 8.88 -5.25 8.91
C SER A 19 8.88 -5.83 7.50
N ALA A 20 8.07 -6.85 7.26
CA ALA A 20 7.85 -7.35 5.91
C ALA A 20 7.47 -6.19 4.98
N PRO A 21 7.93 -6.17 3.72
CA PRO A 21 7.58 -5.12 2.78
C PRO A 21 6.07 -4.99 2.64
N GLU A 22 5.54 -3.77 2.73
CA GLU A 22 4.11 -3.52 2.51
C GLU A 22 3.74 -3.89 1.05
N PRO A 23 2.71 -4.70 0.82
CA PRO A 23 2.39 -5.22 -0.52
C PRO A 23 1.98 -4.12 -1.51
N LEU A 24 1.49 -2.98 -1.02
CA LEU A 24 1.06 -1.84 -1.81
C LEU A 24 1.37 -0.55 -1.05
N ARG A 25 2.01 0.42 -1.71
CA ARG A 25 2.26 1.76 -1.16
C ARG A 25 1.58 2.84 -2.00
N VAL A 26 1.23 3.96 -1.38
CA VAL A 26 0.67 5.14 -2.07
C VAL A 26 1.70 6.26 -2.11
N ALA A 27 2.23 6.51 -3.31
CA ALA A 27 3.06 7.67 -3.58
C ALA A 27 2.16 8.90 -3.79
N VAL A 28 2.57 10.04 -3.22
CA VAL A 28 1.79 11.28 -3.22
C VAL A 28 2.65 12.39 -3.79
N ALA A 29 2.10 13.11 -4.76
CA ALA A 29 2.73 14.29 -5.34
C ALA A 29 1.70 15.43 -5.41
N THR A 30 2.10 16.62 -4.99
CA THR A 30 1.32 17.84 -5.22
C THR A 30 1.28 18.11 -6.73
N ALA A 31 0.13 18.53 -7.23
CA ALA A 31 -0.08 18.92 -8.61
C ALA A 31 -0.98 20.16 -8.65
N ASP A 32 -0.95 20.92 -9.74
CA ASP A 32 -1.73 22.15 -9.83
C ASP A 32 -3.23 21.86 -9.61
N GLY A 33 -3.79 22.47 -8.56
CA GLY A 33 -5.19 22.30 -8.17
C GLY A 33 -5.50 21.05 -7.34
N GLY A 34 -4.50 20.30 -6.87
CA GLY A 34 -4.74 19.18 -5.96
C GLY A 34 -3.57 18.23 -5.74
N THR A 35 -3.91 16.94 -5.57
CA THR A 35 -2.93 15.90 -5.23
C THR A 35 -3.05 14.72 -6.18
N ARG A 36 -1.92 14.30 -6.76
CA ARG A 36 -1.81 13.05 -7.52
C ARG A 36 -1.37 11.92 -6.60
N LEU A 37 -2.15 10.85 -6.61
CA LEU A 37 -1.87 9.60 -5.92
C LEU A 37 -1.46 8.55 -6.93
N THR A 38 -0.41 7.78 -6.65
CA THR A 38 0.05 6.69 -7.51
C THR A 38 0.23 5.43 -6.67
N LEU A 39 -0.39 4.33 -7.09
CA LEU A 39 -0.24 3.04 -6.41
C LEU A 39 1.01 2.33 -6.91
N VAL A 40 1.85 1.88 -5.99
CA VAL A 40 3.05 1.13 -6.30
C VAL A 40 3.00 -0.20 -5.56
N ALA A 41 2.96 -1.30 -6.31
CA ALA A 41 3.04 -2.64 -5.75
C ALA A 41 4.47 -2.96 -5.31
N ALA A 42 4.60 -3.83 -4.31
CA ALA A 42 5.90 -4.40 -3.97
C ALA A 42 6.47 -5.22 -5.16
N PRO A 43 7.80 -5.39 -5.25
CA PRO A 43 8.41 -6.20 -6.29
C PRO A 43 7.78 -7.61 -6.37
N GLY A 44 7.51 -8.07 -7.60
CA GLY A 44 6.87 -9.37 -7.84
C GLY A 44 5.35 -9.38 -7.78
N LEU A 45 4.72 -8.31 -7.27
CA LEU A 45 3.27 -8.16 -7.21
C LEU A 45 2.71 -7.36 -8.38
N LYS A 46 1.48 -7.70 -8.78
CA LYS A 46 0.69 -7.02 -9.82
C LYS A 46 -0.59 -6.46 -9.20
N ILE A 47 -1.01 -5.28 -9.64
CA ILE A 47 -2.27 -4.66 -9.18
C ILE A 47 -3.39 -5.12 -10.11
N ASN A 48 -4.44 -5.70 -9.53
CA ASN A 48 -5.62 -6.17 -10.24
C ASN A 48 -6.38 -4.99 -10.87
N ALA A 49 -6.60 -5.04 -12.18
CA ALA A 49 -7.34 -4.03 -12.93
C ALA A 49 -8.83 -4.36 -13.07
N ARG A 50 -9.21 -5.63 -12.97
CA ARG A 50 -10.62 -6.08 -13.02
C ARG A 50 -11.39 -5.66 -11.77
N LEU A 51 -10.70 -5.62 -10.63
CA LEU A 51 -11.18 -4.97 -9.42
C LEU A 51 -10.41 -3.67 -9.21
N ALA A 52 -10.78 -2.64 -9.99
CA ALA A 52 -10.07 -1.36 -10.01
C ALA A 52 -9.95 -0.75 -8.60
N PRO A 53 -8.74 -0.34 -8.17
CA PRO A 53 -8.55 0.25 -6.86
C PRO A 53 -9.33 1.55 -6.67
N ALA A 54 -9.85 1.75 -5.47
CA ALA A 54 -10.63 2.94 -5.13
C ALA A 54 -10.26 3.43 -3.73
N LEU A 55 -10.09 4.74 -3.62
CA LEU A 55 -9.99 5.46 -2.36
C LEU A 55 -11.37 6.03 -2.01
N GLU A 56 -11.89 5.61 -0.87
CA GLU A 56 -13.03 6.25 -0.21
C GLU A 56 -12.49 7.31 0.75
N LEU A 57 -12.66 8.58 0.38
CA LEU A 57 -12.27 9.74 1.16
C LEU A 57 -13.18 9.87 2.40
N ARG A 58 -12.68 10.55 3.44
CA ARG A 58 -13.45 10.76 4.69
C ARG A 58 -14.74 11.54 4.52
N ASP A 59 -14.83 12.37 3.48
CA ASP A 59 -16.04 13.11 3.11
C ASP A 59 -17.04 12.27 2.29
N GLY A 60 -16.73 10.99 2.07
CA GLY A 60 -17.54 10.06 1.27
C GLY A 60 -17.23 10.08 -0.23
N GLY A 61 -16.31 10.94 -0.69
CA GLY A 61 -15.89 10.99 -2.08
C GLY A 61 -15.17 9.70 -2.50
N ILE A 62 -15.44 9.21 -3.71
CA ILE A 62 -14.77 8.01 -4.24
C ILE A 62 -13.86 8.39 -5.40
N VAL A 63 -12.58 8.10 -5.24
CA VAL A 63 -11.54 8.36 -6.23
C VAL A 63 -11.00 7.03 -6.75
N ARG A 64 -11.15 6.79 -8.06
CA ARG A 64 -10.71 5.53 -8.70
C ARG A 64 -9.36 5.69 -9.36
N PHE A 65 -8.47 4.73 -9.10
CA PHE A 65 -7.16 4.67 -9.73
C PHE A 65 -7.26 4.06 -11.13
N ARG A 66 -6.59 4.67 -12.10
CA ARG A 66 -6.60 4.26 -13.51
C ARG A 66 -5.20 4.35 -14.10
N SER A 67 -4.95 3.52 -15.11
CA SER A 67 -3.83 3.65 -16.05
C SER A 67 -4.31 3.13 -17.41
N PRO A 68 -3.92 3.75 -18.53
CA PRO A 68 -4.23 3.23 -19.87
C PRO A 68 -3.41 1.97 -20.19
N GLN A 69 -2.39 1.67 -19.40
CA GLN A 69 -1.47 0.55 -19.64
C GLN A 69 -1.92 -0.65 -18.81
N LEU A 70 -2.50 -1.62 -19.52
CA LEU A 70 -2.95 -2.90 -18.98
C LEU A 70 -2.13 -4.04 -19.57
N THR A 71 -2.19 -5.21 -18.94
CA THR A 71 -1.80 -6.47 -19.58
C THR A 71 -2.76 -6.80 -20.73
N PRO A 72 -2.36 -7.62 -21.73
CA PRO A 72 -3.21 -7.93 -22.89
C PRO A 72 -4.58 -8.54 -22.54
N ASP A 73 -4.66 -9.29 -21.45
CA ASP A 73 -5.89 -9.89 -20.91
C ASP A 73 -6.71 -8.94 -20.01
N SER A 74 -6.27 -7.69 -19.89
CA SER A 74 -6.81 -6.63 -19.03
C SER A 74 -6.94 -7.03 -17.56
N ALA A 75 -6.21 -8.06 -17.11
CA ALA A 75 -6.29 -8.52 -15.72
C ALA A 75 -5.54 -7.61 -14.76
N TYR A 76 -4.43 -7.01 -15.21
CA TYR A 76 -3.53 -6.22 -14.37
C TYR A 76 -3.14 -4.89 -15.01
N PHE A 77 -2.79 -3.92 -14.18
CA PHE A 77 -2.10 -2.72 -14.65
C PHE A 77 -0.64 -3.06 -14.98
N SER A 78 -0.19 -2.71 -16.18
CA SER A 78 1.21 -2.86 -16.60
C SER A 78 2.07 -1.63 -16.28
N ALA A 79 1.44 -0.54 -15.83
CA ALA A 79 2.10 0.59 -15.18
C ALA A 79 1.32 1.10 -13.97
N PRO A 80 1.99 1.75 -13.00
CA PRO A 80 1.37 2.25 -11.77
C PRO A 80 0.09 3.06 -12.05
N PRO A 81 -1.09 2.61 -11.57
CA PRO A 81 -2.32 3.37 -11.74
C PRO A 81 -2.31 4.58 -10.81
N SER A 82 -2.86 5.69 -11.30
CA SER A 82 -2.91 6.95 -10.56
C SER A 82 -4.33 7.50 -10.48
N ALA A 83 -4.52 8.40 -9.52
CA ALA A 83 -5.75 9.16 -9.38
C ALA A 83 -5.42 10.60 -8.96
N PHE A 84 -6.34 11.52 -9.24
CA PHE A 84 -6.22 12.92 -8.86
C PHE A 84 -7.33 13.28 -7.87
N VAL A 85 -6.95 13.93 -6.77
CA VAL A 85 -7.87 14.45 -5.76
C VAL A 85 -7.84 15.97 -5.85
N PRO A 86 -8.94 16.63 -6.26
CA PRO A 86 -8.99 18.08 -6.35
C PRO A 86 -9.08 18.73 -4.97
N GLY A 87 -8.63 19.99 -4.87
CA GLY A 87 -9.01 20.87 -3.76
C GLY A 87 -8.10 20.87 -2.53
N SER A 88 -7.01 20.10 -2.49
CA SER A 88 -5.95 20.34 -1.51
C SER A 88 -4.58 19.81 -1.90
N ASP A 89 -3.55 20.58 -1.56
CA ASP A 89 -2.13 20.23 -1.61
C ASP A 89 -1.73 19.29 -0.46
N ARG A 90 -2.68 18.99 0.44
CA ARG A 90 -2.51 18.09 1.58
C ARG A 90 -2.73 16.65 1.14
N ARG A 91 -2.07 15.73 1.84
CA ARG A 91 -2.29 14.29 1.67
C ARG A 91 -3.77 13.98 1.94
N PRO A 92 -4.50 13.40 0.97
CA PRO A 92 -5.87 12.99 1.19
C PRO A 92 -5.91 11.80 2.13
N HIS A 93 -6.91 11.78 3.01
CA HIS A 93 -7.11 10.72 3.98
C HIS A 93 -8.35 9.89 3.68
N GLY A 94 -8.25 8.58 3.90
CA GLY A 94 -9.36 7.67 3.65
C GLY A 94 -8.95 6.20 3.56
N ARG A 95 -9.89 5.39 3.06
CA ARG A 95 -9.77 3.94 2.95
C ARG A 95 -9.50 3.54 1.52
N LEU A 96 -8.27 3.13 1.23
CA LEU A 96 -7.91 2.54 -0.05
C LEU A 96 -8.30 1.07 -0.07
N ARG A 97 -9.15 0.68 -1.03
CA ARG A 97 -9.46 -0.71 -1.35
C ARG A 97 -8.76 -1.08 -2.63
N ALA A 98 -7.96 -2.14 -2.60
CA ALA A 98 -7.22 -2.63 -3.75
C ALA A 98 -7.11 -4.16 -3.71
N SER A 99 -6.59 -4.74 -4.78
CA SER A 99 -6.21 -6.13 -4.80
C SER A 99 -4.89 -6.31 -5.55
N VAL A 100 -4.01 -7.13 -4.99
CA VAL A 100 -2.70 -7.46 -5.55
C VAL A 100 -2.56 -8.97 -5.68
N CYS A 101 -1.77 -9.41 -6.65
CA CYS A 101 -1.57 -10.83 -6.95
C CYS A 101 -0.09 -11.04 -7.24
N ASP A 102 0.45 -12.16 -6.77
CA ASP A 102 1.78 -12.60 -7.17
C ASP A 102 1.84 -12.87 -8.68
N ALA A 103 3.04 -12.83 -9.23
CA ALA A 103 3.25 -13.22 -10.61
C ALA A 103 2.82 -14.67 -10.85
N GLY A 104 1.78 -14.86 -11.66
CA GLY A 104 1.26 -16.18 -12.03
C GLY A 104 0.20 -16.74 -11.07
N ALA A 105 -0.16 -16.00 -10.01
CA ALA A 105 -1.26 -16.40 -9.13
C ALA A 105 -2.61 -16.35 -9.86
N THR A 106 -3.48 -17.32 -9.58
CA THR A 106 -4.87 -17.37 -10.06
C THR A 106 -5.83 -16.63 -9.14
N VAL A 107 -5.43 -16.38 -7.89
CA VAL A 107 -6.22 -15.69 -6.87
C VAL A 107 -5.43 -14.50 -6.36
N CYS A 108 -6.12 -13.36 -6.26
CA CYS A 108 -5.54 -12.12 -5.76
C CYS A 108 -5.93 -11.89 -4.30
N HIS A 109 -5.04 -11.25 -3.54
CA HIS A 109 -5.29 -10.82 -2.19
C HIS A 109 -5.98 -9.47 -2.19
N ALA A 110 -7.10 -9.35 -1.48
CA ALA A 110 -7.74 -8.07 -1.24
C ALA A 110 -7.05 -7.38 -0.06
N LEU A 111 -6.90 -6.06 -0.15
CA LEU A 111 -6.33 -5.23 0.90
C LEU A 111 -7.16 -3.96 1.08
N VAL A 112 -7.24 -3.55 2.35
CA VAL A 112 -7.78 -2.27 2.75
C VAL A 112 -6.71 -1.57 3.57
N VAL A 113 -6.33 -0.36 3.15
CA VAL A 113 -5.26 0.42 3.76
C VAL A 113 -5.81 1.80 4.12
N GLU A 114 -5.50 2.27 5.32
CA GLU A 114 -5.75 3.65 5.72
C GLU A 114 -4.61 4.52 5.19
N ILE A 115 -4.95 5.65 4.56
CA ILE A 115 -3.99 6.65 4.08
C ILE A 115 -4.30 8.04 4.62
#